data_AF-A0A8H5GSU3-F1
#
_entry.id   AF-A0A8H5GSU3-F1
#
_cell.length_a   1.000
_cell.length_b   1.000
_cell.length_c   1.000
_cell.angle_alpha   90.00
_cell.angle_beta   90.00
_cell.angle_gamma   90.00
#
_symmetry.space_group_name_H-M   'P 1'
#
loop_
_entity.id
_entity.type
_entity.pdbx_description
1 polymer ?
#
loop_
_entity_poly.entity_id
_entity_poly.type
_entity_poly.pdbx_seq_one_letter_code
_entity_poly.pdbx_strand_id
1 'polypeptide(L)'
;MPLYDIYQVSQDIRVFLIDGFSDILIRHSDLMQHVPHPWPTSDQIEYFVQKSSGQFIYASTVLRYIDTDGDVPADRLDIVLGLRARDDEDKEQPFAELDALYLQILFLAKNPSLLRKILAVSYFWTS
;
A
#
# COMPACT_ATOMS: atom_id res chain seq x y z
N MET A 1 12.29 -13.99 -13.96
CA MET A 1 11.00 -14.25 -13.27
C MET A 1 10.82 -13.17 -12.20
N PRO A 2 9.61 -12.76 -11.75
CA PRO A 2 8.25 -13.19 -12.08
C PRO A 2 7.20 -12.04 -12.00
N LEU A 3 6.77 -11.42 -13.12
CA LEU A 3 5.67 -10.43 -13.05
C LEU A 3 4.35 -11.06 -12.56
N TYR A 4 4.16 -12.35 -12.84
CA TYR A 4 2.95 -13.11 -12.50
C TYR A 4 2.64 -13.09 -10.99
N ASP A 5 3.67 -13.10 -10.14
CA ASP A 5 3.52 -13.13 -8.69
C ASP A 5 2.98 -11.79 -8.15
N ILE A 6 3.48 -10.66 -8.68
CA ILE A 6 3.04 -9.31 -8.26
C ILE A 6 1.61 -9.03 -8.73
N TYR A 7 1.23 -9.49 -9.92
CA TYR A 7 -0.14 -9.39 -10.42
C TYR A 7 -1.11 -10.16 -9.54
N GLN A 8 -0.74 -11.38 -9.14
CA GLN A 8 -1.56 -12.21 -8.26
C GLN A 8 -1.71 -11.58 -6.86
N VAL A 9 -0.62 -11.11 -6.25
CA VAL A 9 -0.66 -10.42 -4.96
C VAL A 9 -1.51 -9.15 -5.01
N SER A 10 -1.42 -8.37 -6.09
CA SER A 10 -2.25 -7.16 -6.25
C SER A 10 -3.74 -7.48 -6.37
N GLN A 11 -4.06 -8.60 -7.01
CA GLN A 11 -5.43 -9.10 -7.11
C GLN A 11 -5.95 -9.59 -5.76
N ASP A 12 -5.13 -10.29 -4.99
CA ASP A 12 -5.51 -10.75 -3.64
C ASP A 12 -5.71 -9.57 -2.67
N ILE A 13 -4.86 -8.53 -2.76
CA ILE A 13 -5.03 -7.29 -1.99
C ILE A 13 -6.33 -6.58 -2.39
N ARG A 14 -6.68 -6.56 -3.68
CA ARG A 14 -7.93 -5.97 -4.15
C ARG A 14 -9.14 -6.66 -3.53
N VAL A 15 -9.17 -7.99 -3.55
CA VAL A 15 -10.26 -8.78 -2.94
C VAL A 15 -10.33 -8.50 -1.44
N PHE A 16 -9.19 -8.54 -0.75
CA PHE A 16 -9.09 -8.23 0.67
C PHE A 16 -9.65 -6.83 1.03
N LEU A 17 -9.34 -5.81 0.22
CA LEU A 17 -9.87 -4.47 0.42
C LEU A 17 -11.38 -4.41 0.18
N ILE A 18 -11.88 -5.02 -0.90
CA ILE A 18 -13.32 -5.06 -1.21
C ILE A 18 -14.11 -5.70 -0.07
N ASP A 19 -13.65 -6.86 0.40
CA ASP A 19 -14.29 -7.58 1.50
C ASP A 19 -14.26 -6.75 2.78
N GLY A 20 -13.09 -6.18 3.13
CA GLY A 20 -12.94 -5.35 4.32
C GLY A 20 -13.80 -4.09 4.32
N PHE A 21 -13.90 -3.39 3.18
CA PHE A 21 -14.79 -2.23 3.06
C PHE A 21 -16.27 -2.61 3.13
N SER A 22 -16.64 -3.76 2.58
CA SER A 22 -18.01 -4.29 2.67
C SER A 22 -18.37 -4.60 4.12
N ASP A 23 -17.46 -5.20 4.89
CA ASP A 23 -17.66 -5.47 6.31
C ASP A 23 -17.80 -4.20 7.14
N ILE A 24 -17.03 -3.15 6.83
CA ILE A 24 -17.14 -1.84 7.47
C ILE A 24 -18.51 -1.21 7.14
N LEU A 25 -18.92 -1.23 5.88
CA LEU A 25 -20.21 -0.68 5.45
C LEU A 25 -21.40 -1.36 6.17
N ILE A 26 -21.33 -2.69 6.36
CA ILE A 26 -22.37 -3.45 7.09
C ILE A 26 -22.39 -3.04 8.56
N ARG A 27 -21.22 -3.00 9.22
CA ARG A 27 -21.12 -2.68 10.66
C ARG A 27 -21.50 -1.25 11.00
N HIS A 28 -21.22 -0.30 10.11
CA HIS A 28 -21.49 1.13 10.30
C HIS A 28 -22.68 1.62 9.46
N SER A 29 -23.54 0.72 9.01
CA SER A 29 -24.65 1.03 8.09
C SER A 29 -25.56 2.15 8.58
N ASP A 30 -25.82 2.25 9.89
CA ASP A 30 -26.62 3.33 10.50
C ASP A 30 -25.98 4.71 10.34
N LEU A 31 -24.65 4.80 10.41
CA LEU A 31 -23.89 6.04 10.24
C LEU A 31 -23.64 6.38 8.77
N MET A 32 -23.82 5.42 7.87
CA MET A 32 -23.44 5.53 6.46
C MET A 32 -24.63 5.62 5.51
N GLN A 33 -25.87 5.79 6.01
CA GLN A 33 -27.09 5.86 5.19
C GLN A 33 -27.05 6.97 4.12
N HIS A 34 -26.39 8.08 4.41
CA HIS A 34 -26.21 9.21 3.50
C HIS A 34 -25.04 9.06 2.50
N VAL A 35 -24.24 8.00 2.62
CA VAL A 35 -23.04 7.83 1.80
C VAL A 35 -23.43 7.30 0.41
N PRO A 36 -22.95 7.92 -0.68
CA PRO A 36 -23.25 7.46 -2.02
C PRO A 36 -22.59 6.09 -2.28
N HIS A 37 -23.36 5.19 -2.90
CA HIS A 37 -22.89 3.87 -3.29
C HIS A 37 -22.49 3.86 -4.78
N PRO A 38 -21.46 3.09 -5.18
CA PRO A 38 -20.66 2.17 -4.36
C PRO A 38 -19.69 2.91 -3.43
N TRP A 39 -19.56 2.40 -2.19
CA TRP A 39 -18.58 2.89 -1.22
C TRP A 39 -17.62 1.75 -0.82
N PRO A 40 -16.30 1.96 -0.96
CA PRO A 40 -15.64 3.00 -1.75
C PRO A 40 -15.80 2.77 -3.27
N THR A 41 -15.44 3.77 -4.06
CA THR A 41 -15.40 3.67 -5.53
C THR A 41 -14.27 2.76 -5.99
N SER A 42 -14.42 2.16 -7.18
CA SER A 42 -13.38 1.30 -7.76
C SER A 42 -12.02 1.99 -7.89
N ASP A 43 -12.00 3.29 -8.21
CA ASP A 43 -10.76 4.06 -8.35
C ASP A 43 -10.05 4.28 -7.01
N GLN A 44 -10.81 4.44 -5.92
CA GLN A 44 -10.25 4.53 -4.57
C GLN A 44 -9.66 3.18 -4.12
N ILE A 45 -10.30 2.06 -4.49
CA ILE A 45 -9.76 0.72 -4.23
C ILE A 45 -8.45 0.52 -5.01
N GLU A 46 -8.43 0.85 -6.30
CA GLU A 46 -7.22 0.76 -7.12
C GLU A 46 -6.06 1.55 -6.53
N TYR A 47 -6.36 2.76 -6.05
CA TYR A 47 -5.37 3.59 -5.37
C TYR A 47 -4.73 2.86 -4.19
N PHE A 48 -5.52 2.23 -3.32
CA PHE A 48 -4.99 1.47 -2.19
C PHE A 48 -4.22 0.22 -2.61
N VAL A 49 -4.64 -0.47 -3.66
CA VAL A 49 -3.91 -1.62 -4.23
C VAL A 49 -2.54 -1.17 -4.72
N GLN A 50 -2.48 -0.09 -5.50
CA GLN A 50 -1.22 0.45 -6.01
C GLN A 50 -0.31 0.93 -4.87
N LYS A 51 -0.88 1.67 -3.90
CA LYS A 51 -0.12 2.19 -2.74
C LYS A 51 0.40 1.06 -1.85
N SER A 52 -0.31 -0.06 -1.79
CA SER A 52 0.14 -1.24 -1.05
C SER A 52 1.45 -1.82 -1.58
N SER A 53 1.79 -1.61 -2.86
CA SER A 53 3.02 -2.15 -3.49
C SER A 53 3.23 -3.65 -3.18
N GLY A 54 2.16 -4.44 -3.18
CA GLY A 54 2.18 -5.87 -2.84
C GLY A 54 2.18 -6.20 -1.34
N GLN A 55 1.98 -5.23 -0.45
CA GLN A 55 2.03 -5.42 1.00
C GLN A 55 0.63 -5.32 1.65
N PHE A 56 0.12 -6.45 2.16
CA PHE A 56 -1.14 -6.50 2.92
C PHE A 56 -1.14 -5.66 4.20
N ILE A 57 0.04 -5.35 4.76
CA ILE A 57 0.17 -4.54 5.97
C ILE A 57 -0.39 -3.12 5.73
N TYR A 58 -0.15 -2.56 4.54
CA TYR A 58 -0.70 -1.26 4.18
C TYR A 58 -2.24 -1.32 4.10
N ALA A 59 -2.78 -2.26 3.33
CA ALA A 59 -4.22 -2.45 3.16
C ALA A 59 -4.95 -2.68 4.50
N SER A 60 -4.40 -3.54 5.37
CA SER A 60 -4.99 -3.81 6.68
C SER A 60 -4.93 -2.60 7.63
N THR A 61 -3.88 -1.79 7.54
CA THR A 61 -3.77 -0.55 8.32
C THR A 61 -4.81 0.48 7.87
N VAL A 62 -5.03 0.62 6.57
CA VAL A 62 -6.08 1.50 6.01
C VAL A 62 -7.45 1.07 6.50
N LEU A 63 -7.81 -0.21 6.37
CA LEU A 63 -9.10 -0.72 6.84
C LEU A 63 -9.29 -0.50 8.34
N ARG A 64 -8.27 -0.81 9.16
CA ARG A 64 -8.33 -0.62 10.61
C ARG A 64 -8.48 0.86 10.99
N TYR A 65 -7.83 1.76 10.27
CA TYR A 65 -7.96 3.20 10.51
C TYR A 65 -9.38 3.68 10.19
N ILE A 66 -9.93 3.24 9.07
CA ILE A 66 -11.28 3.61 8.61
C ILE A 66 -12.36 3.04 9.53
N ASP A 67 -12.12 1.86 10.09
CA ASP A 67 -12.99 1.16 11.03
C ASP A 67 -12.81 1.58 12.50
N THR A 68 -12.21 2.74 12.76
CA THR A 68 -12.00 3.18 14.14
C THR A 68 -13.32 3.61 14.78
N ASP A 69 -13.64 3.06 15.95
CA ASP A 69 -14.84 3.40 16.71
C ASP A 69 -14.88 4.90 17.06
N GLY A 70 -16.00 5.55 16.73
CA GLY A 70 -16.31 6.93 17.15
C GLY A 70 -16.42 7.95 16.02
N ASP A 71 -15.99 7.64 14.80
CA ASP A 71 -16.12 8.50 13.62
C ASP A 71 -16.86 7.81 12.48
N VAL A 72 -17.35 8.60 11.51
CA VAL A 72 -17.97 8.06 10.30
C VAL A 72 -16.87 7.52 9.38
N PRO A 73 -16.92 6.25 8.94
CA PRO A 73 -15.89 5.66 8.08
C PRO A 73 -15.66 6.43 6.77
N ALA A 74 -16.71 7.06 6.23
CA ALA A 74 -16.61 7.90 5.03
C ALA A 74 -15.68 9.11 5.23
N ASP A 75 -15.78 9.81 6.38
CA ASP A 75 -14.93 10.96 6.67
C ASP A 75 -13.46 10.55 6.82
N ARG A 76 -13.22 9.38 7.43
CA ARG A 76 -11.88 8.80 7.57
C ARG A 76 -11.30 8.40 6.21
N LEU A 77 -12.12 7.82 5.34
CA LEU A 77 -11.71 7.53 3.97
C LEU A 77 -11.30 8.82 3.25
N ASP A 78 -12.07 9.89 3.39
CA ASP A 78 -11.76 11.20 2.79
C ASP A 78 -10.46 11.80 3.32
N ILE A 79 -10.12 11.59 4.60
CA ILE A 79 -8.82 12.00 5.16
C ILE A 79 -7.67 11.23 4.48
N VAL A 80 -7.80 9.90 4.36
CA VAL A 80 -6.76 9.07 3.73
C VAL A 80 -6.61 9.41 2.24
N LEU A 81 -7.71 9.76 1.57
CA LEU A 81 -7.69 10.25 0.19
C LEU A 81 -7.25 11.72 0.08
N GLY A 82 -7.41 12.53 1.10
CA GLY A 82 -6.82 13.87 1.17
C GLY A 82 -5.29 13.80 1.20
N LEU A 83 -4.73 12.78 1.85
CA LEU A 83 -3.30 12.49 1.77
C LEU A 83 -2.86 12.12 0.35
N ARG A 84 -3.71 11.44 -0.44
CA ARG A 84 -3.43 11.18 -1.87
C ARG A 84 -3.21 12.48 -2.65
N ALA A 85 -4.05 13.49 -2.46
CA ALA A 85 -3.91 14.75 -3.20
C ALA A 85 -2.56 15.42 -2.93
N ARG A 86 -2.06 15.31 -1.69
CA ARG A 86 -0.73 15.81 -1.29
C ARG A 86 0.40 14.92 -1.82
N ASP A 87 0.25 13.60 -1.77
CA ASP A 87 1.24 12.66 -2.32
C ASP A 87 1.36 12.76 -3.85
N ASP A 88 0.27 13.15 -4.53
CA ASP A 88 0.25 13.42 -5.97
C ASP A 88 1.01 14.71 -6.33
N GLU A 89 1.10 15.68 -5.41
CA GLU A 89 1.94 16.89 -5.52
C GLU A 89 3.41 16.59 -5.19
N ASP A 90 3.66 15.68 -4.23
CA ASP A 90 4.98 15.19 -3.81
C ASP A 90 5.43 13.92 -4.58
N LYS A 91 5.02 13.80 -5.85
CA LYS A 91 5.25 12.62 -6.71
C LYS A 91 6.70 12.35 -7.12
N GLU A 92 7.66 13.02 -6.52
CA GLU A 92 9.06 12.67 -6.68
C GLU A 92 9.47 11.73 -5.54
N GLN A 93 9.46 10.43 -5.86
CA GLN A 93 10.23 9.38 -5.20
C GLN A 93 9.62 8.79 -3.91
N PRO A 94 8.67 7.84 -4.01
CA PRO A 94 8.10 7.11 -2.86
C PRO A 94 9.11 6.23 -2.10
N PHE A 95 10.34 6.13 -2.60
CA PHE A 95 11.47 5.47 -1.95
C PHE A 95 12.67 6.41 -1.82
N ALA A 96 12.54 7.74 -1.98
CA ALA A 96 13.68 8.67 -1.99
C ALA A 96 14.57 8.55 -0.75
N GLU A 97 13.96 8.38 0.42
CA GLU A 97 14.72 8.22 1.67
C GLU A 97 15.45 6.87 1.72
N LEU A 98 14.85 5.81 1.17
CA LEU A 98 15.48 4.50 1.06
C LEU A 98 16.59 4.51 0.00
N ASP A 99 16.37 5.17 -1.13
CA ASP A 99 17.35 5.35 -2.20
C ASP A 99 18.52 6.22 -1.72
N ALA A 100 18.26 7.28 -0.95
CA ALA A 100 19.28 8.08 -0.31
C ALA A 100 20.10 7.26 0.70
N LEU A 101 19.44 6.42 1.51
CA LEU A 101 20.10 5.51 2.44
C LEU A 101 20.97 4.48 1.70
N TYR A 102 20.45 3.86 0.63
CA TYR A 102 21.21 2.93 -0.20
C TYR A 102 22.41 3.60 -0.87
N LEU A 103 22.22 4.78 -1.46
CA LEU A 103 23.29 5.55 -2.09
C LEU A 103 24.34 5.99 -1.07
N GLN A 104 23.95 6.37 0.14
CA GLN A 104 24.86 6.77 1.20
C GLN A 104 25.68 5.57 1.71
N ILE A 105 25.05 4.41 1.89
CA ILE A 105 25.74 3.16 2.23
C ILE A 105 26.73 2.78 1.12
N LEU A 106 26.33 2.87 -0.15
CA LEU A 106 27.19 2.56 -1.30
C LEU A 106 28.35 3.55 -1.44
N PHE A 107 28.12 4.83 -1.14
CA PHE A 107 29.14 5.88 -1.20
C PHE A 107 30.16 5.76 -0.06
N LEU A 108 29.70 5.40 1.14
CA LEU A 108 30.55 5.12 2.30
C LEU A 108 31.31 3.79 2.13
N ALA A 109 30.65 2.79 1.56
CA ALA A 109 31.22 1.48 1.25
C ALA A 109 31.99 1.50 -0.07
N LYS A 110 32.98 2.40 -0.20
CA LYS A 110 34.03 2.43 -1.25
C LYS A 110 34.85 1.11 -1.29
N ASN A 111 34.20 -0.02 -1.51
CA ASN A 111 34.75 -1.33 -1.69
C ASN A 111 33.71 -2.24 -2.40
N PRO A 112 33.92 -2.58 -3.69
CA PRO A 112 32.96 -3.32 -4.52
C PRO A 112 32.74 -4.79 -4.11
N SER A 113 33.32 -5.23 -2.98
CA SER A 113 33.25 -6.60 -2.47
C SER A 113 31.94 -6.93 -1.74
N LEU A 114 31.26 -5.94 -1.14
CA LEU A 114 29.98 -6.16 -0.44
C LEU A 114 28.81 -6.36 -1.43
N LEU A 115 28.77 -5.57 -2.51
CA LEU A 115 27.80 -5.74 -3.60
C LEU A 115 27.87 -7.14 -4.23
N ARG A 116 29.08 -7.66 -4.46
CA ARG A 116 29.26 -9.03 -4.98
C ARG A 116 28.76 -10.11 -4.01
N LYS A 117 28.86 -9.90 -2.70
CA LYS A 117 28.36 -10.86 -1.69
C LYS A 117 26.83 -10.90 -1.66
N ILE A 118 26.17 -9.75 -1.73
CA ILE A 118 24.71 -9.68 -1.71
C ILE A 118 24.13 -10.28 -3.01
N LEU A 119 24.74 -9.96 -4.16
CA LEU A 119 24.35 -10.58 -5.44
C LEU A 119 24.70 -12.08 -5.52
N ALA A 120 25.76 -12.54 -4.86
CA ALA A 120 26.10 -13.96 -4.80
C ALA A 120 25.14 -14.77 -3.93
N VAL A 121 24.60 -14.20 -2.85
CA VAL A 121 23.59 -14.86 -2.00
C VAL A 121 22.29 -15.09 -2.76
N SER A 122 21.91 -14.21 -3.69
CA SER A 122 20.72 -14.42 -4.55
C SER A 122 20.88 -15.50 -5.61
N TYR A 123 22.10 -15.94 -5.95
CA TYR A 123 22.33 -17.06 -6.89
C TYR A 123 22.49 -18.42 -6.19
N PHE A 124 22.50 -18.48 -4.85
CA PHE A 124 22.75 -19.72 -4.10
C PHE A 124 21.49 -20.47 -3.64
N TRP A 125 20.29 -20.02 -4.02
CA TRP A 125 19.01 -20.74 -3.82
C TRP A 125 18.36 -21.19 -5.14
N THR A 126 19.17 -21.49 -6.16
CA THR A 126 18.75 -22.39 -7.24
C THR A 126 19.86 -23.40 -7.51
N SER A 127 19.98 -24.38 -6.62
CA SER A 127 20.46 -25.71 -6.99
C SER A 127 19.90 -26.77 -6.07
#